data_AF-A0A515L6U8-F1
#
_entry.id   AF-A0A515L6U8-F1
#
_cell.length_a   1.000
_cell.length_b   1.000
_cell.length_c   1.000
_cell.angle_alpha   90.00
_cell.angle_beta   90.00
_cell.angle_gamma   90.00
#
_symmetry.space_group_name_H-M   'P 1'
#
loop_
_entity.id
_entity.type
_entity.pdbx_description
1 polymer ?
#
loop_
_entity_poly.entity_id
_entity_poly.type
_entity_poly.pdbx_seq_one_letter_code
_entity_poly.pdbx_strand_id
1 'polypeptide(L)'
;MSEVALSIGGRTYRVACAAGEEDRVTRLGSAISDKLASMGRLTGNDAQNLLFAALLLADEVHEGRDTVTRAESDIAAAKAQAGSAVGEIEELKATLANREAEFERLQVAEHNRAHEFEAAQDRLAELSERLAEREINERALHDRIEALEAQREELAALPVSDGPRSNEDEDLAPALERLAEMLEQTADKLEGGSQAP
;
A
#
# COMPACT_ATOMS: atom_id res chain seq x y z
N MET A 1 -26.86 -64.75 -38.26
CA MET A 1 -27.91 -63.71 -38.29
C MET A 1 -28.96 -64.09 -37.26
N SER A 2 -29.36 -63.15 -36.42
CA SER A 2 -30.35 -63.37 -35.37
C SER A 2 -31.70 -62.82 -35.84
N GLU A 3 -32.80 -63.37 -35.35
CA GLU A 3 -34.16 -62.93 -35.69
C GLU A 3 -34.96 -62.77 -34.41
N VAL A 4 -35.66 -61.63 -34.29
CA VAL A 4 -36.50 -61.31 -33.14
C VAL A 4 -37.96 -61.23 -33.60
N ALA A 5 -38.85 -61.88 -32.85
CA ALA A 5 -40.29 -61.77 -33.05
C ALA A 5 -40.86 -60.62 -32.18
N LEU A 6 -41.39 -59.59 -32.82
CA LEU A 6 -42.01 -58.43 -32.20
C LEU A 6 -43.53 -58.54 -32.30
N SER A 7 -44.25 -58.28 -31.21
CA SER A 7 -45.71 -58.18 -31.21
C SER A 7 -46.12 -56.72 -31.18
N ILE A 8 -46.73 -56.22 -32.26
CA ILE A 8 -47.11 -54.81 -32.42
C ILE A 8 -48.54 -54.75 -32.93
N GLY A 9 -49.43 -54.05 -32.20
CA GLY A 9 -50.82 -53.85 -32.65
C GLY A 9 -51.63 -55.14 -32.84
N GLY A 10 -51.29 -56.21 -32.08
CA GLY A 10 -51.94 -57.52 -32.20
C GLY A 10 -51.42 -58.39 -33.35
N ARG A 11 -50.31 -58.00 -34.01
CA ARG A 11 -49.66 -58.77 -35.06
C ARG A 11 -48.20 -59.10 -34.69
N THR A 12 -47.74 -60.28 -35.10
CA THR A 12 -46.35 -60.71 -34.92
C THR A 12 -45.53 -60.41 -36.18
N TYR A 13 -44.46 -59.63 -36.01
CA TYR A 13 -43.49 -59.29 -37.04
C TYR A 13 -42.15 -59.94 -36.71
N ARG A 14 -41.49 -60.55 -37.70
CA ARG A 14 -40.12 -61.04 -37.51
C ARG A 14 -39.14 -60.10 -38.16
N VAL A 15 -38.14 -59.67 -37.39
CA VAL A 15 -37.15 -58.68 -37.80
C VAL A 15 -35.77 -59.31 -37.67
N ALA A 16 -35.04 -59.35 -38.77
CA ALA A 16 -33.64 -59.76 -38.78
C ALA A 16 -32.77 -58.67 -38.13
N CYS A 17 -31.87 -59.07 -37.24
CA CYS A 17 -30.96 -58.17 -36.55
C CYS A 17 -29.55 -58.75 -36.44
N ALA A 18 -28.58 -57.87 -36.18
CA ALA A 18 -27.21 -58.28 -35.89
C ALA A 18 -27.15 -58.98 -34.52
N ALA A 19 -26.20 -59.90 -34.35
CA ALA A 19 -25.99 -60.56 -33.08
C ALA A 19 -25.61 -59.52 -32.00
N GLY A 20 -26.34 -59.51 -30.89
CA GLY A 20 -26.18 -58.54 -29.80
C GLY A 20 -27.11 -57.32 -29.86
N GLU A 21 -27.88 -57.12 -30.95
CA GLU A 21 -28.86 -56.04 -31.05
C GLU A 21 -30.29 -56.48 -30.69
N GLU A 22 -30.51 -57.73 -30.31
CA GLU A 22 -31.84 -58.30 -30.08
C GLU A 22 -32.65 -57.49 -29.06
N ASP A 23 -32.02 -57.09 -27.95
CA ASP A 23 -32.63 -56.27 -26.90
C ASP A 23 -32.99 -54.87 -27.40
N ARG A 24 -32.14 -54.28 -28.25
CA ARG A 24 -32.38 -52.94 -28.82
C ARG A 24 -33.58 -52.98 -29.75
N VAL A 25 -33.65 -53.97 -30.63
CA VAL A 25 -34.77 -54.17 -31.56
C VAL A 25 -36.07 -54.45 -30.79
N THR A 26 -35.99 -55.26 -29.73
CA THR A 26 -37.12 -55.52 -28.83
C THR A 26 -37.65 -54.23 -28.20
N ARG A 27 -36.78 -53.40 -27.62
CA ARG A 27 -37.17 -52.10 -27.03
C ARG A 27 -37.79 -51.14 -28.05
N LEU A 28 -37.22 -51.05 -29.25
CA LEU A 28 -37.78 -50.23 -30.33
C LEU A 28 -39.16 -50.73 -30.77
N GLY A 29 -39.34 -52.04 -30.86
CA GLY A 29 -40.64 -52.67 -31.12
C GLY A 29 -41.67 -52.34 -30.04
N SER A 30 -41.29 -52.39 -28.76
CA SER A 30 -42.14 -51.97 -27.65
C SER A 30 -42.53 -50.50 -27.76
N ALA A 31 -41.59 -49.59 -28.05
CA ALA A 31 -41.90 -48.17 -28.22
C ALA A 31 -42.92 -47.91 -29.35
N ILE A 32 -42.82 -48.63 -30.47
CA ILE A 32 -43.80 -48.57 -31.55
C ILE A 32 -45.16 -49.10 -31.09
N SER A 33 -45.19 -50.22 -30.36
CA SER A 33 -46.43 -50.80 -29.83
C SER A 33 -47.12 -49.87 -28.83
N ASP A 34 -46.35 -49.26 -27.93
CA ASP A 34 -46.85 -48.31 -26.93
C ASP A 34 -47.41 -47.05 -27.60
N LYS A 35 -46.70 -46.53 -28.61
CA LYS A 35 -47.19 -45.38 -29.38
C LYS A 35 -48.48 -45.71 -30.10
N LEU A 36 -48.55 -46.87 -30.76
CA LEU A 36 -49.76 -47.35 -31.43
C LEU A 36 -50.93 -47.51 -30.45
N ALA A 37 -50.66 -48.02 -29.23
CA ALA A 37 -51.67 -48.13 -28.17
C ALA A 37 -52.15 -46.75 -27.68
N SER A 38 -51.25 -45.77 -27.54
CA SER A 38 -51.58 -44.42 -27.07
C SER A 38 -52.45 -43.61 -28.05
N MET A 39 -52.30 -43.84 -29.36
CA MET A 39 -53.08 -43.15 -30.39
C MET A 39 -54.44 -43.83 -30.63
N GLY A 40 -54.56 -45.11 -30.30
CA GLY A 40 -55.70 -45.95 -30.67
C GLY A 40 -55.74 -46.29 -32.17
N ARG A 41 -56.79 -47.00 -32.60
CA ARG A 41 -57.03 -47.30 -34.02
C ARG A 41 -57.68 -46.12 -34.72
N LEU A 42 -56.86 -45.28 -35.35
CA LEU A 42 -57.30 -44.13 -36.13
C LEU A 42 -58.02 -44.54 -37.43
N THR A 43 -57.58 -45.64 -38.05
CA THR A 43 -58.22 -46.22 -39.25
C THR A 43 -58.43 -47.73 -39.09
N GLY A 44 -59.27 -48.31 -39.96
CA GLY A 44 -59.41 -49.76 -40.09
C GLY A 44 -58.19 -50.47 -40.73
N ASN A 45 -57.17 -49.72 -41.14
CA ASN A 45 -55.97 -50.25 -41.80
C ASN A 45 -54.74 -50.17 -40.87
N ASP A 46 -54.29 -51.33 -40.39
CA ASP A 46 -53.14 -51.45 -39.49
C ASP A 46 -51.85 -50.84 -40.07
N ALA A 47 -51.63 -50.92 -41.38
CA ALA A 47 -50.43 -50.33 -42.01
C ALA A 47 -50.45 -48.80 -41.93
N GLN A 48 -51.63 -48.20 -42.03
CA GLN A 48 -51.81 -46.75 -41.94
C GLN A 48 -51.65 -46.28 -40.49
N ASN A 49 -52.15 -47.03 -39.52
CA ASN A 49 -51.93 -46.75 -38.09
C ASN A 49 -50.44 -46.86 -37.70
N LEU A 50 -49.71 -47.85 -38.24
CA LEU A 50 -48.26 -47.97 -38.05
C LEU A 50 -47.48 -46.82 -38.68
N LEU A 51 -47.90 -46.33 -39.86
CA LEU A 51 -47.31 -45.14 -40.47
C LEU A 51 -47.48 -43.91 -39.57
N PHE A 52 -48.67 -43.69 -39.01
CA PHE A 52 -48.87 -42.60 -38.05
C PHE A 52 -47.98 -42.77 -36.82
N ALA A 53 -47.86 -43.98 -36.26
CA ALA A 53 -46.99 -44.23 -35.10
C ALA A 53 -45.53 -43.89 -35.41
N ALA A 54 -45.04 -44.31 -36.58
CA ALA A 54 -43.69 -44.04 -37.03
C ALA A 54 -43.44 -42.54 -37.24
N LEU A 55 -44.40 -41.81 -37.82
CA LEU A 55 -44.29 -40.36 -38.02
C LEU A 55 -44.24 -39.61 -36.70
N LEU A 56 -45.09 -39.96 -35.73
CA LEU A 56 -45.06 -39.29 -34.41
C LEU A 56 -43.79 -39.60 -33.63
N LEU A 57 -43.29 -40.83 -33.67
CA LEU A 57 -42.00 -41.17 -33.05
C LEU A 57 -40.83 -40.47 -33.74
N ALA A 58 -40.88 -40.31 -35.06
CA ALA A 58 -39.87 -39.56 -35.79
C ALA A 58 -39.87 -38.07 -35.41
N ASP A 59 -41.06 -37.49 -35.22
CA ASP A 59 -41.24 -36.12 -34.75
C ASP A 59 -40.67 -35.92 -33.33
N GLU A 60 -41.00 -36.79 -32.37
CA GLU A 60 -40.45 -36.76 -31.01
C GLU A 60 -38.91 -36.85 -30.99
N VAL A 61 -38.33 -37.70 -31.84
CA VAL A 61 -36.87 -37.78 -31.99
C VAL A 61 -36.29 -36.51 -32.60
N HIS A 62 -36.99 -35.90 -33.55
CA HIS A 62 -36.55 -34.65 -34.18
C HIS A 62 -36.59 -33.49 -33.19
N GLU A 63 -37.71 -33.31 -32.48
CA GLU A 63 -37.84 -32.32 -31.40
C GLU A 63 -36.80 -32.54 -30.31
N GLY A 64 -36.59 -33.79 -29.89
CA GLY A 64 -35.55 -34.16 -28.93
C GLY A 64 -34.16 -33.73 -29.40
N ARG A 65 -33.81 -33.97 -30.66
CA ARG A 65 -32.52 -33.52 -31.23
C ARG A 65 -32.40 -32.00 -31.28
N ASP A 66 -33.48 -31.30 -31.61
CA ASP A 66 -33.49 -29.83 -31.62
C ASP A 66 -33.30 -29.26 -30.22
N THR A 67 -33.93 -29.85 -29.20
CA THR A 67 -33.74 -29.44 -27.80
C THR A 67 -32.32 -29.67 -27.33
N VAL A 68 -31.70 -30.81 -27.67
CA VAL A 68 -30.29 -31.08 -27.37
C VAL A 68 -29.39 -30.07 -28.04
N THR A 69 -29.62 -29.77 -29.32
CA THR A 69 -28.82 -28.79 -30.07
C THR A 69 -28.92 -27.39 -29.46
N ARG A 70 -30.12 -26.97 -29.04
CA ARG A 70 -30.31 -25.69 -28.32
C ARG A 70 -29.59 -25.69 -26.97
N ALA A 71 -29.73 -26.76 -26.18
CA ALA A 71 -29.06 -26.87 -24.90
C ALA A 71 -27.53 -26.86 -25.04
N GLU A 72 -26.98 -27.49 -26.07
CA GLU A 72 -25.55 -27.44 -26.38
C GLU A 72 -25.09 -26.01 -26.72
N SER A 73 -25.88 -25.27 -27.51
CA SER A 73 -25.63 -23.86 -27.81
C SER A 73 -25.66 -22.99 -26.55
N ASP A 74 -26.65 -23.19 -25.68
CA ASP A 74 -26.78 -22.43 -24.44
C ASP A 74 -25.62 -22.72 -23.48
N ILE A 75 -25.20 -23.98 -23.38
CA ILE A 75 -24.02 -24.39 -22.60
C ILE A 75 -22.75 -23.74 -23.16
N ALA A 76 -22.60 -23.70 -24.49
CA ALA A 76 -21.45 -23.06 -25.13
C ALA A 76 -21.42 -21.55 -24.85
N ALA A 77 -22.57 -20.87 -24.94
CA ALA A 77 -22.70 -19.46 -24.62
C ALA A 77 -22.39 -19.18 -23.13
N ALA A 78 -22.95 -19.98 -22.22
CA ALA A 78 -22.69 -19.85 -20.79
C ALA A 78 -21.20 -20.06 -20.44
N LYS A 79 -20.53 -21.02 -21.09
CA LYS A 79 -19.08 -21.24 -20.92
C LYS A 79 -18.25 -20.05 -21.44
N ALA A 80 -18.63 -19.48 -22.58
CA ALA A 80 -17.96 -18.28 -23.10
C ALA A 80 -18.12 -17.09 -22.14
N GLN A 81 -19.32 -16.87 -21.62
CA GLN A 81 -19.59 -15.81 -20.64
C GLN A 81 -18.81 -16.04 -19.33
N ALA A 82 -18.76 -17.27 -18.83
CA ALA A 82 -17.96 -17.62 -17.65
C ALA A 82 -16.47 -17.37 -17.89
N GLY A 83 -15.95 -17.69 -19.08
CA GLY A 83 -14.58 -17.38 -19.46
C GLY A 83 -14.27 -15.88 -19.44
N SER A 84 -15.17 -15.05 -19.98
CA SER A 84 -15.04 -13.58 -19.94
C SER A 84 -15.04 -13.06 -18.50
N ALA A 85 -16.00 -13.52 -17.68
CA ALA A 85 -16.10 -13.11 -16.28
C ALA A 85 -14.85 -13.49 -15.46
N VAL A 86 -14.25 -14.66 -15.73
CA VAL A 86 -12.97 -15.03 -15.10
C VAL A 86 -11.85 -14.07 -15.52
N GLY A 87 -11.79 -13.66 -16.79
CA GLY A 87 -10.83 -12.66 -17.25
C GLY A 87 -11.00 -11.30 -16.53
N GLU A 88 -12.24 -10.81 -16.44
CA GLU A 88 -12.57 -9.57 -15.73
C GLU A 88 -12.20 -9.64 -14.24
N ILE A 89 -12.43 -10.78 -13.59
CA ILE A 89 -12.06 -11.00 -12.18
C ILE A 89 -10.55 -10.91 -11.99
N GLU A 90 -9.75 -11.51 -12.87
CA GLU A 90 -8.29 -11.44 -12.77
C GLU A 90 -7.76 -10.02 -13.01
N GLU A 91 -8.36 -9.26 -13.94
CA GLU A 91 -8.02 -7.85 -14.16
C GLU A 91 -8.37 -6.98 -12.93
N LEU A 92 -9.54 -7.19 -12.33
CA LEU A 92 -9.95 -6.49 -11.11
C LEU A 92 -9.04 -6.81 -9.94
N LYS A 93 -8.63 -8.07 -9.76
CA LYS A 93 -7.65 -8.46 -8.72
C LYS A 93 -6.31 -7.76 -8.90
N ALA A 94 -5.80 -7.69 -10.14
CA ALA A 94 -4.54 -6.98 -10.42
C ALA A 94 -4.66 -5.48 -10.09
N THR A 95 -5.80 -4.88 -10.41
CA THR A 95 -6.08 -3.48 -10.08
C THR A 95 -6.14 -3.26 -8.56
N LEU A 96 -6.80 -4.16 -7.83
CA LEU A 96 -6.87 -4.09 -6.36
C LEU A 96 -5.49 -4.18 -5.72
N ALA A 97 -4.66 -5.14 -6.15
CA ALA A 97 -3.29 -5.28 -5.63
C ALA A 97 -2.45 -4.01 -5.86
N ASN A 98 -2.58 -3.37 -7.02
CA ASN A 98 -1.91 -2.10 -7.30
C ASN A 98 -2.40 -0.98 -6.37
N ARG A 99 -3.71 -0.90 -6.13
CA ARG A 99 -4.31 0.11 -5.24
C ARG A 99 -3.92 -0.10 -3.78
N GLU A 100 -3.84 -1.34 -3.33
CA GLU A 100 -3.38 -1.70 -1.97
C GLU A 100 -1.93 -1.24 -1.79
N ALA A 101 -1.05 -1.53 -2.75
CA ALA A 101 0.34 -1.07 -2.69
C ALA A 101 0.48 0.47 -2.73
N GLU A 102 -0.36 1.16 -3.51
CA GLU A 102 -0.42 2.64 -3.51
C GLU A 102 -0.88 3.17 -2.15
N PHE A 103 -1.89 2.55 -1.54
CA PHE A 103 -2.41 2.95 -0.25
C PHE A 103 -1.37 2.80 0.87
N GLU A 104 -0.65 1.67 0.91
CA GLU A 104 0.43 1.45 1.88
C GLU A 104 1.54 2.51 1.75
N ARG A 105 1.94 2.86 0.51
CA ARG A 105 2.93 3.92 0.28
C ARG A 105 2.46 5.28 0.81
N LEU A 106 1.19 5.61 0.59
CA LEU A 106 0.61 6.86 1.08
C LEU A 106 0.54 6.88 2.60
N GLN A 107 0.17 5.77 3.24
CA GLN A 107 0.15 5.68 4.70
C GLN A 107 1.53 5.87 5.31
N VAL A 108 2.57 5.24 4.74
CA VAL A 108 3.95 5.43 5.20
C VAL A 108 4.38 6.89 5.01
N ALA A 109 4.06 7.50 3.87
CA ALA A 109 4.39 8.91 3.63
C ALA A 109 3.69 9.86 4.62
N GLU A 110 2.41 9.63 4.94
CA GLU A 110 1.67 10.40 5.94
C GLU A 110 2.26 10.22 7.34
N HIS A 111 2.59 8.99 7.73
CA HIS A 111 3.21 8.72 9.03
C HIS A 111 4.57 9.44 9.16
N ASN A 112 5.40 9.40 8.13
CA ASN A 112 6.67 10.10 8.11
C ASN A 112 6.48 11.62 8.22
N ARG A 113 5.50 12.18 7.51
CA ARG A 113 5.18 13.61 7.61
C ARG A 113 4.72 14.01 9.00
N ALA A 114 3.88 13.19 9.64
CA ALA A 114 3.43 13.44 11.01
C ALA A 114 4.62 13.47 11.98
N HIS A 115 5.54 12.51 11.86
CA HIS A 115 6.74 12.46 12.69
C HIS A 115 7.70 13.64 12.41
N GLU A 116 7.88 14.03 11.13
CA GLU A 116 8.67 15.21 10.77
C GLU A 116 8.08 16.50 11.35
N PHE A 117 6.75 16.61 11.34
CA PHE A 117 6.04 17.75 11.90
C PHE A 117 6.17 17.81 13.42
N GLU A 118 5.99 16.70 14.11
CA GLU A 118 6.21 16.60 15.56
C GLU A 118 7.65 17.00 15.93
N ALA A 119 8.65 16.44 15.23
CA ALA A 119 10.05 16.81 15.43
C ALA A 119 10.35 18.28 15.08
N ALA A 120 9.58 18.92 14.20
CA ALA A 120 9.69 20.35 13.92
C ALA A 120 9.06 21.19 15.04
N GLN A 121 7.92 20.75 15.59
CA GLN A 121 7.28 21.39 16.74
C GLN A 121 8.16 21.34 17.98
N ASP A 122 8.79 20.20 18.27
CA ASP A 122 9.72 20.06 19.40
C ASP A 122 10.92 21.01 19.26
N ARG A 123 11.49 21.10 18.05
CA ARG A 123 12.59 22.04 17.76
C ARG A 123 12.16 23.50 17.93
N LEU A 124 10.94 23.84 17.54
CA LEU A 124 10.41 25.19 17.76
C LEU A 124 10.23 25.48 19.26
N ALA A 125 9.75 24.51 20.04
CA ALA A 125 9.62 24.63 21.49
C ALA A 125 11.00 24.87 22.13
N GLU A 126 12.00 24.04 21.82
CA GLU A 126 13.37 24.19 22.32
C GLU A 126 13.97 25.56 21.97
N LEU A 127 13.81 26.02 20.73
CA LEU A 127 14.31 27.32 20.30
C LEU A 127 13.62 28.48 21.02
N SER A 128 12.31 28.37 21.27
CA SER A 128 11.56 29.39 22.00
C SER A 128 12.00 29.50 23.46
N GLU A 129 12.26 28.39 24.12
CA GLU A 129 12.82 28.36 25.48
C GLU A 129 14.22 28.99 25.51
N ARG A 130 15.11 28.60 24.59
CA ARG A 130 16.46 29.17 24.47
C ARG A 130 16.45 30.68 24.19
N LEU A 131 15.49 31.17 23.40
CA LEU A 131 15.32 32.60 23.18
C LEU A 131 14.86 33.31 24.45
N ALA A 132 13.92 32.74 25.20
CA ALA A 132 13.48 33.29 26.48
C ALA A 132 14.64 33.37 27.50
N GLU A 133 15.47 32.33 27.60
CA GLU A 133 16.67 32.33 28.44
C GLU A 133 17.66 33.42 28.01
N ARG A 134 17.90 33.57 26.71
CA ARG A 134 18.76 34.63 26.18
C ARG A 134 18.23 36.02 26.50
N GLU A 135 16.93 36.26 26.35
CA GLU A 135 16.31 37.54 26.71
C GLU A 135 16.47 37.86 28.21
N ILE A 136 16.32 36.86 29.08
CA ILE A 136 16.56 37.02 30.53
C ILE A 136 18.03 37.36 30.81
N ASN A 137 18.96 36.63 30.18
CA ASN A 137 20.39 36.88 30.32
C ASN A 137 20.79 38.27 29.82
N GLU A 138 20.26 38.69 28.67
CA GLU A 138 20.49 40.02 28.13
C GLU A 138 19.98 41.08 29.09
N ARG A 139 18.76 40.97 29.63
CA ARG A 139 18.24 41.92 30.63
C ARG A 139 19.13 41.99 31.87
N ALA A 140 19.55 40.84 32.42
CA ALA A 140 20.44 40.79 33.58
C ALA A 140 21.80 41.44 33.32
N LEU A 141 22.36 41.28 32.12
CA LEU A 141 23.59 41.96 31.72
C LEU A 141 23.40 43.49 31.62
N HIS A 142 22.28 43.94 31.04
CA HIS A 142 21.95 45.38 30.98
C HIS A 142 21.83 45.98 32.39
N ASP A 143 21.08 45.35 33.29
CA ASP A 143 20.94 45.81 34.68
C ASP A 143 22.30 45.85 35.41
N ARG A 144 23.17 44.87 35.15
CA ARG A 144 24.51 44.82 35.74
C ARG A 144 25.42 45.94 35.22
N ILE A 145 25.33 46.26 33.93
CA ILE A 145 26.07 47.37 33.32
C ILE A 145 25.61 48.68 33.98
N GLU A 146 24.30 48.92 34.06
CA GLU A 146 23.74 50.13 34.70
C GLU A 146 24.22 50.26 36.16
N ALA A 147 24.20 49.17 36.94
CA ALA A 147 24.69 49.17 38.31
C ALA A 147 26.19 49.46 38.41
N LEU A 148 27.01 48.90 37.51
CA LEU A 148 28.45 49.17 37.46
C LEU A 148 28.77 50.61 37.05
N GLU A 149 27.98 51.18 36.14
CA GLU A 149 28.10 52.58 35.74
C GLU A 149 27.77 53.52 36.91
N ALA A 150 26.69 53.23 37.66
CA ALA A 150 26.34 53.97 38.87
C ALA A 150 27.44 53.87 39.95
N GLN A 151 28.01 52.68 40.17
CA GLN A 151 29.16 52.50 41.08
C GLN A 151 30.38 53.29 40.62
N ARG A 152 30.67 53.31 39.32
CA ARG A 152 31.78 54.09 38.76
C ARG A 152 31.56 55.59 38.98
N GLU A 153 30.34 56.07 38.79
CA GLU A 153 29.98 57.47 39.02
C GLU A 153 30.07 57.84 40.50
N GLU A 154 29.59 56.99 41.41
CA GLU A 154 29.73 57.17 42.86
C GLU A 154 31.20 57.21 43.30
N LEU A 155 32.03 56.28 42.79
CA LEU A 155 33.49 56.27 43.01
C LEU A 155 34.20 57.49 42.43
N ALA A 156 33.74 58.01 41.28
CA ALA A 156 34.27 59.24 40.70
C ALA A 156 33.82 60.50 41.44
N ALA A 157 32.65 60.46 42.11
CA ALA A 157 32.09 61.57 42.89
C ALA A 157 32.58 61.62 44.34
N LEU A 158 33.16 60.53 44.85
CA LEU A 158 33.93 60.56 46.10
C LEU A 158 35.01 61.64 45.97
N PRO A 159 35.14 62.56 46.95
CA PRO A 159 36.21 63.53 46.93
C PRO A 159 37.50 62.74 46.87
N VAL A 160 38.37 63.06 45.92
CA VAL A 160 39.78 62.66 46.00
C VAL A 160 40.24 63.18 47.35
N SER A 161 40.30 62.30 48.34
CA SER A 161 40.99 62.65 49.56
C SER A 161 42.43 62.79 49.10
N ASP A 162 42.93 64.03 49.07
CA ASP A 162 44.22 64.29 49.69
C ASP A 162 44.11 63.79 51.15
N GLY A 163 44.05 62.47 51.33
CA GLY A 163 44.68 61.87 52.49
C GLY A 163 46.12 62.35 52.46
N PRO A 164 46.77 62.58 53.61
CA PRO A 164 48.14 63.09 53.60
C PRO A 164 48.89 62.23 52.60
N ARG A 165 49.40 62.83 51.51
CA ARG A 165 50.30 62.12 50.61
C ARG A 165 51.28 61.44 51.55
N SER A 166 51.19 60.13 51.69
CA SER A 166 52.26 59.44 52.39
C SER A 166 53.50 59.86 51.62
N ASN A 167 54.59 60.16 52.33
CA ASN A 167 55.88 60.51 51.72
C ASN A 167 56.32 59.52 50.61
N GLU A 168 55.65 58.38 50.48
CA GLU A 168 55.71 57.40 49.39
C GLU A 168 55.63 58.02 47.98
N ASP A 169 54.78 59.03 47.72
CA ASP A 169 54.68 59.66 46.38
C ASP A 169 55.85 60.62 46.08
N GLU A 170 56.41 61.27 47.11
CA GLU A 170 57.57 62.17 46.96
C GLU A 170 58.89 61.38 46.88
N ASP A 171 58.94 60.17 47.47
CA ASP A 171 60.03 59.20 47.32
C ASP A 171 59.90 58.32 46.05
N LEU A 172 58.72 58.28 45.41
CA LEU A 172 58.49 57.42 44.23
C LEU A 172 59.30 57.88 43.01
N ALA A 173 59.39 59.20 42.79
CA ALA A 173 60.14 59.78 41.67
C ALA A 173 61.62 59.39 41.70
N PRO A 174 62.38 59.63 42.81
CA PRO A 174 63.76 59.18 42.89
C PRO A 174 63.93 57.65 42.98
N ALA A 175 62.90 56.90 43.39
CA ALA A 175 62.93 55.43 43.35
C ALA A 175 62.76 54.87 41.93
N LEU A 176 61.87 55.46 41.13
CA LEU A 176 61.68 55.13 39.71
C LEU A 176 62.90 55.51 38.88
N GLU A 177 63.53 56.65 39.18
CA GLU A 177 64.76 57.08 38.52
C GLU A 177 65.93 56.11 38.83
N ARG A 178 66.08 55.69 40.10
CA ARG A 178 67.05 54.63 40.46
C ARG A 178 66.75 53.29 39.80
N LEU A 179 65.48 52.92 39.65
CA LEU A 179 65.10 51.67 39.00
C LEU A 179 65.37 51.73 37.49
N ALA A 180 65.15 52.88 36.85
CA ALA A 180 65.53 53.13 35.47
C ALA A 180 67.07 53.05 35.28
N GLU A 181 67.85 53.68 36.16
CA GLU A 181 69.31 53.56 36.14
C GLU A 181 69.79 52.12 36.33
N MET A 182 69.17 51.35 37.24
CA MET A 182 69.50 49.93 37.38
C MET A 182 69.18 49.13 36.12
N LEU A 183 68.04 49.41 35.47
CA LEU A 183 67.67 48.75 34.22
C LEU A 183 68.67 49.07 33.10
N GLU A 184 69.07 50.33 32.96
CA GLU A 184 70.10 50.77 32.02
C GLU A 184 71.44 50.08 32.28
N GLN A 185 71.91 50.05 33.55
CA GLN A 185 73.12 49.32 33.93
C GLN A 185 73.03 47.81 33.68
N THR A 186 71.86 47.20 33.84
CA THR A 186 71.67 45.77 33.51
C THR A 186 71.64 45.53 32.00
N ALA A 187 71.08 46.45 31.22
CA ALA A 187 71.12 46.39 29.77
C ALA A 187 72.56 46.54 29.26
N ASP A 188 73.33 47.51 29.77
CA ASP A 188 74.75 47.69 29.46
C ASP A 188 75.61 46.47 29.82
N LYS A 189 75.31 45.78 30.94
CA LYS A 189 75.99 44.53 31.32
C LYS A 189 75.62 43.36 30.41
N LEU A 190 74.38 43.30 29.91
CA LEU A 190 73.96 42.27 28.95
C LEU A 190 74.56 42.53 27.56
N GLU A 191 74.61 43.78 27.12
CA GLU A 191 75.24 44.17 25.85
C GLU A 191 76.77 44.03 25.90
N GLY A 192 77.40 44.46 27.00
CA GLY A 192 78.83 44.27 27.26
C GLY A 192 79.22 42.80 27.50
N GLY A 193 78.31 41.98 28.02
CA GLY A 193 78.46 40.52 28.10
C GLY A 193 78.25 39.79 26.77
N SER A 194 77.63 40.46 25.78
CA SER A 194 77.43 39.96 24.42
C SER A 194 78.51 40.45 23.43
N GLN A 195 79.47 41.27 23.89
CA GLN A 195 80.70 41.67 23.18
C GLN A 195 81.95 41.22 23.95
N ALA A 196 82.08 39.91 24.15
CA ALA A 196 83.38 39.26 24.31
C ALA A 196 83.44 38.08 23.33
N PRO A 197 84.56 37.90 22.58
CA PRO A 197 84.71 36.84 21.58
C PRO A 197 84.74 35.43 22.18
#